data_AF-A0A2B9DIZ3-F1
#
_entry.id   AF-A0A2B9DIZ3-F1
#
_cell.length_a   1.000
_cell.length_b   1.000
_cell.length_c   1.000
_cell.angle_alpha   90.00
_cell.angle_beta   90.00
_cell.angle_gamma   90.00
#
_symmetry.space_group_name_H-M   'P 1'
#
loop_
_entity.id
_entity.type
_entity.pdbx_description
1 polymer ?
#
loop_
_entity_poly.entity_id
_entity_poly.type
_entity_poly.pdbx_seq_one_letter_code
_entity_poly.pdbx_strand_id
1 'polypeptide(L)'
;MFQLQKYNTSVKQELLAGITTFFTFAYILVINPKILSDAGVPFDQAFTAVFVTGIIFLLLSFTSFRQKLIIAIPDSLKHAIAGGIGLFIAFIGLRLSGIIVDHPSNLVTIGDFHSPAVILTLIGLILAAVLMVLRVSGALFISMIVTGIIAFFTGQLKFEDKIVAMPHLPEGIIVSNPINAFSDVIEYGLYGVVFSFLLVLLFDTTGALLGLIKQAGLITDNTEKRFGKAFIADAIGGTTGSIFGTSPTAATIESSAGIAAGGKTGLTGIVVVGLTIITAFFSPVIASLSSVAAITAPSLIIVGSLMAQSIRDINWNEFEDALPAFLIFVGIPLTSSIANGIAIGFLVYPVLKIVKGKGMEVHPLLYLFTILFGCHLFL
;
A
#
# COMPACT_ATOMS: atom_id res chain seq x y z
N MET A 1 -14.73 -26.69 3.81
CA MET A 1 -13.59 -25.74 3.79
C MET A 1 -14.04 -24.28 3.86
N PHE A 2 -14.90 -23.77 2.96
CA PHE A 2 -15.22 -22.32 2.90
C PHE A 2 -16.49 -21.83 3.62
N GLN A 3 -17.33 -22.72 4.17
CA GLN A 3 -18.54 -22.36 4.93
C GLN A 3 -19.49 -21.38 4.20
N LEU A 4 -19.68 -21.54 2.88
CA LEU A 4 -20.43 -20.60 2.02
C LEU A 4 -21.84 -20.27 2.53
N GLN A 5 -22.58 -21.29 3.00
CA GLN A 5 -23.93 -21.13 3.57
C GLN A 5 -23.93 -20.26 4.83
N LYS A 6 -22.88 -20.35 5.66
CA LYS A 6 -22.76 -19.55 6.90
C LYS A 6 -22.54 -18.06 6.61
N TYR A 7 -21.88 -17.75 5.51
CA TYR A 7 -21.56 -16.37 5.12
C TYR A 7 -22.52 -15.80 4.08
N ASN A 8 -23.64 -16.50 3.80
CA ASN A 8 -24.64 -16.11 2.80
C ASN A 8 -24.02 -15.77 1.44
N THR A 9 -23.16 -16.66 0.93
CA THR A 9 -22.49 -16.53 -0.38
C THR A 9 -22.57 -17.85 -1.16
N SER A 10 -22.21 -17.81 -2.45
CA SER A 10 -22.21 -18.96 -3.36
C SER A 10 -20.88 -19.07 -4.11
N VAL A 11 -20.58 -20.24 -4.67
CA VAL A 11 -19.35 -20.45 -5.48
C VAL A 11 -19.29 -19.45 -6.63
N LYS A 12 -20.39 -19.24 -7.36
CA LYS A 12 -20.45 -18.28 -8.47
C LYS A 12 -20.13 -16.86 -8.01
N GLN A 13 -20.64 -16.48 -6.84
CA GLN A 13 -20.41 -15.14 -6.27
C GLN A 13 -18.96 -14.96 -5.83
N GLU A 14 -18.36 -15.95 -5.18
CA GLU A 14 -16.94 -15.93 -4.81
C GLU A 14 -16.01 -15.91 -6.03
N LEU A 15 -16.34 -16.64 -7.10
CA LEU A 15 -15.59 -16.58 -8.36
C LEU A 15 -15.65 -15.18 -8.98
N LEU A 16 -16.85 -14.59 -9.06
CA LEU A 16 -17.03 -13.24 -9.60
C LEU A 16 -16.32 -12.20 -8.73
N ALA A 17 -16.41 -12.33 -7.40
CA ALA A 17 -15.72 -11.47 -6.45
C ALA A 17 -14.19 -11.58 -6.59
N GLY A 18 -13.66 -12.79 -6.79
CA GLY A 18 -12.24 -13.03 -7.02
C GLY A 18 -11.75 -12.40 -8.32
N ILE A 19 -12.49 -12.57 -9.42
CA ILE A 19 -12.21 -11.92 -10.71
C ILE A 19 -12.25 -10.40 -10.56
N THR A 20 -13.28 -9.88 -9.88
CA THR A 20 -13.43 -8.44 -9.64
C THR A 20 -12.23 -7.92 -8.86
N THR A 21 -11.90 -8.55 -7.72
CA THR A 21 -10.73 -8.19 -6.89
C THR A 21 -9.45 -8.20 -7.70
N PHE A 22 -9.24 -9.26 -8.49
CA PHE A 22 -8.06 -9.38 -9.33
C PHE A 22 -7.96 -8.20 -10.30
N PHE A 23 -9.02 -7.83 -11.03
CA PHE A 23 -8.96 -6.69 -11.94
C PHE A 23 -8.81 -5.34 -11.24
N THR A 24 -9.32 -5.18 -10.01
CA THR A 24 -9.10 -3.96 -9.21
C THR A 24 -7.66 -3.86 -8.72
N PHE A 25 -7.01 -4.99 -8.42
CA PHE A 25 -5.62 -5.06 -7.93
C PHE A 25 -4.59 -5.25 -9.05
N ALA A 26 -4.95 -5.72 -10.24
CA ALA A 26 -4.03 -6.13 -11.31
C ALA A 26 -3.06 -5.02 -11.75
N TYR A 27 -3.47 -3.75 -11.62
CA TYR A 27 -2.58 -2.63 -11.89
C TYR A 27 -1.34 -2.67 -10.98
N ILE A 28 -1.46 -3.06 -9.70
CA ILE A 28 -0.37 -3.13 -8.72
C ILE A 28 0.73 -4.08 -9.19
N LEU A 29 0.38 -5.18 -9.87
CA LEU A 29 1.34 -6.14 -10.43
C LEU A 29 2.27 -5.49 -11.47
N VAL A 30 1.79 -4.46 -12.17
CA VAL A 30 2.56 -3.70 -13.16
C VAL A 30 3.34 -2.56 -12.49
N ILE A 31 2.87 -2.03 -11.37
CA ILE A 31 3.47 -0.81 -10.79
C ILE A 31 4.58 -1.12 -9.77
N ASN A 32 4.37 -2.11 -8.90
CA ASN A 32 5.29 -2.37 -7.80
C ASN A 32 6.75 -2.57 -8.21
N PRO A 33 7.07 -3.30 -9.30
CA PRO A 33 8.46 -3.48 -9.73
C PRO A 33 9.20 -2.16 -9.99
N LYS A 34 8.50 -1.14 -10.50
CA LYS A 34 9.07 0.16 -10.85
C LYS A 34 9.38 1.02 -9.63
N ILE A 35 8.54 0.99 -8.61
CA ILE A 35 8.76 1.78 -7.38
C ILE A 35 10.01 1.27 -6.64
N LEU A 36 10.24 -0.05 -6.67
CA LEU A 36 11.36 -0.68 -5.98
C LEU A 36 12.72 -0.36 -6.62
N SER A 37 12.79 -0.10 -7.94
CA SER A 37 14.05 0.22 -8.64
C SER A 37 14.61 1.61 -8.35
N ASP A 38 13.78 2.54 -7.90
CA ASP A 38 14.17 3.94 -7.76
C ASP A 38 14.60 4.30 -6.32
N ALA A 39 14.67 3.31 -5.41
CA ALA A 39 14.81 3.53 -3.96
C ALA A 39 16.25 3.78 -3.45
N GLY A 40 17.29 3.67 -4.29
CA GLY A 40 18.66 4.06 -3.95
C GLY A 40 19.38 3.21 -2.87
N VAL A 41 18.74 2.14 -2.37
CA VAL A 41 19.33 1.17 -1.43
C VAL A 41 19.65 -0.13 -2.19
N PRO A 42 20.79 -0.79 -1.93
CA PRO A 42 21.06 -2.12 -2.47
C PRO A 42 19.89 -3.08 -2.15
N PHE A 43 19.33 -3.68 -3.19
CA PHE A 43 18.11 -4.49 -3.09
C PHE A 43 18.23 -5.62 -2.07
N ASP A 44 19.39 -6.26 -2.03
CA ASP A 44 19.73 -7.32 -1.07
C ASP A 44 19.56 -6.85 0.38
N GLN A 45 20.09 -5.68 0.73
CA GLN A 45 19.97 -5.10 2.07
C GLN A 45 18.52 -4.72 2.41
N ALA A 46 17.80 -4.15 1.44
CA ALA A 46 16.40 -3.77 1.64
C ALA A 46 15.50 -4.99 1.90
N PHE A 47 15.68 -6.09 1.16
CA PHE A 47 14.91 -7.32 1.37
C PHE A 47 15.24 -8.02 2.68
N THR A 48 16.50 -7.99 3.10
CA THR A 48 16.91 -8.49 4.42
C THR A 48 16.24 -7.72 5.56
N ALA A 49 16.21 -6.37 5.47
CA ALA A 49 15.47 -5.56 6.43
C ALA A 49 13.97 -5.87 6.44
N VAL A 50 13.36 -6.02 5.27
CA VAL A 50 11.93 -6.40 5.11
C VAL A 50 11.64 -7.78 5.70
N PHE A 51 12.54 -8.76 5.56
CA PHE A 51 12.40 -10.07 6.16
C PHE A 51 12.45 -10.02 7.69
N VAL A 52 13.43 -9.32 8.26
CA VAL A 52 13.54 -9.10 9.71
C VAL A 52 12.31 -8.38 10.25
N THR A 53 11.85 -7.32 9.56
CA THR A 53 10.59 -6.66 9.89
C THR A 53 9.42 -7.63 9.86
N GLY A 54 9.32 -8.49 8.85
CA GLY A 54 8.28 -9.52 8.74
C GLY A 54 8.27 -10.46 9.95
N ILE A 55 9.43 -10.96 10.38
CA ILE A 55 9.55 -11.80 11.58
C ILE A 55 9.06 -11.06 12.83
N ILE A 56 9.53 -9.82 13.05
CA ILE A 56 9.10 -9.02 14.20
C ILE A 56 7.59 -8.80 14.14
N PHE A 57 7.05 -8.45 12.96
CA PHE A 57 5.64 -8.23 12.74
C PHE A 57 4.78 -9.48 12.97
N LEU A 58 5.27 -10.65 12.58
CA LEU A 58 4.65 -11.95 12.85
C LEU A 58 4.63 -12.26 14.34
N LEU A 59 5.74 -12.06 15.04
CA LEU A 59 5.82 -12.23 16.50
C LEU A 59 4.85 -11.30 17.22
N LEU A 60 4.78 -10.03 16.82
CA LEU A 60 3.81 -9.07 17.36
C LEU A 60 2.36 -9.48 17.07
N SER A 61 2.09 -10.11 15.92
CA SER A 61 0.75 -10.57 15.53
C SER A 61 0.24 -11.74 16.36
N PHE A 62 1.11 -12.52 17.00
CA PHE A 62 0.70 -13.53 18.00
C PHE A 62 0.27 -12.92 19.33
N THR A 63 0.60 -11.66 19.58
CA THR A 63 0.21 -10.93 20.80
C THR A 63 -1.02 -10.06 20.54
N SER A 64 -1.66 -9.58 21.61
CA SER A 64 -2.75 -8.59 21.50
C SER A 64 -2.25 -7.17 21.16
N PHE A 65 -0.96 -6.98 20.86
CA PHE A 65 -0.38 -5.66 20.62
C PHE A 65 -1.05 -4.94 19.45
N ARG A 66 -1.24 -5.61 18.30
CA ARG A 66 -1.90 -5.02 17.11
C ARG A 66 -3.31 -4.51 17.43
N GLN A 67 -4.07 -5.25 18.24
CA GLN A 67 -5.42 -4.86 18.66
C GLN A 67 -5.41 -3.64 19.56
N LYS A 68 -4.50 -3.62 20.55
CA LYS A 68 -4.33 -2.46 21.43
C LYS A 68 -3.86 -1.23 20.67
N LEU A 69 -3.02 -1.42 19.64
CA LEU A 69 -2.56 -0.36 18.75
C LEU A 69 -3.75 0.34 18.06
N ILE A 70 -4.68 -0.44 17.50
CA ILE A 70 -5.88 0.08 16.83
C ILE A 70 -6.70 0.96 17.76
N ILE A 71 -6.94 0.48 18.97
CA ILE A 71 -7.76 1.18 19.96
C ILE A 71 -7.04 2.44 20.45
N ALA A 72 -5.72 2.38 20.53
CA ALA A 72 -4.90 3.50 20.97
C ALA A 72 -4.91 4.67 19.98
N ILE A 73 -4.86 4.40 18.67
CA ILE A 73 -4.75 5.45 17.66
C ILE A 73 -6.11 6.15 17.48
N PRO A 74 -6.17 7.48 17.59
CA PRO A 74 -7.36 8.28 17.29
C PRO A 74 -7.77 8.14 15.82
N ASP A 75 -9.07 8.14 15.56
CA ASP A 75 -9.59 7.97 14.20
C ASP A 75 -9.12 9.07 13.24
N SER A 76 -9.00 10.32 13.70
CA SER A 76 -8.40 11.41 12.91
C SER A 76 -7.00 11.09 12.41
N LEU A 77 -6.14 10.46 13.23
CA LEU A 77 -4.81 10.06 12.79
C LEU A 77 -4.87 8.87 11.82
N LYS A 78 -5.75 7.89 12.04
CA LYS A 78 -5.94 6.75 11.10
C LYS A 78 -6.36 7.25 9.71
N HIS A 79 -7.33 8.15 9.67
CA HIS A 79 -7.80 8.77 8.43
C HIS A 79 -6.71 9.57 7.74
N ALA A 80 -5.89 10.31 8.50
CA ALA A 80 -4.75 11.03 7.97
C ALA A 80 -3.66 10.11 7.38
N ILE A 81 -3.38 8.97 8.03
CA ILE A 81 -2.43 7.98 7.52
C ILE A 81 -2.91 7.43 6.17
N ALA A 82 -4.17 6.97 6.11
CA ALA A 82 -4.76 6.45 4.88
C ALA A 82 -4.77 7.51 3.76
N GLY A 83 -5.18 8.75 4.08
CA GLY A 83 -5.20 9.86 3.13
C GLY A 83 -3.81 10.26 2.65
N GLY A 84 -2.83 10.30 3.55
CA GLY A 84 -1.44 10.63 3.24
C GLY A 84 -0.74 9.60 2.37
N ILE A 85 -0.98 8.31 2.60
CA ILE A 85 -0.53 7.23 1.72
C ILE A 85 -1.14 7.41 0.33
N GLY A 86 -2.44 7.70 0.25
CA GLY A 86 -3.12 8.03 -1.00
C GLY A 86 -2.47 9.19 -1.76
N LEU A 87 -2.22 10.30 -1.06
CA LEU A 87 -1.54 11.47 -1.64
C LEU A 87 -0.12 11.15 -2.10
N PHE A 88 0.62 10.31 -1.37
CA PHE A 88 1.96 9.90 -1.77
C PHE A 88 1.97 8.99 -3.01
N ILE A 89 1.03 8.06 -3.11
CA ILE A 89 0.85 7.25 -4.31
C ILE A 89 0.53 8.15 -5.52
N ALA A 90 -0.38 9.11 -5.37
CA ALA A 90 -0.67 10.08 -6.43
C ALA A 90 0.56 10.92 -6.79
N PHE A 91 1.32 11.37 -5.80
CA PHE A 91 2.56 12.13 -5.99
C PHE A 91 3.62 11.33 -6.76
N ILE A 92 3.81 10.04 -6.45
CA ILE A 92 4.68 9.14 -7.23
C ILE A 92 4.20 9.07 -8.68
N GLY A 93 2.90 8.90 -8.92
CA GLY A 93 2.35 8.90 -10.28
C GLY A 93 2.61 10.20 -11.04
N LEU A 94 2.43 11.35 -10.39
CA LEU A 94 2.71 12.67 -10.98
C LEU A 94 4.19 12.87 -11.30
N ARG A 95 5.10 12.38 -10.45
CA ARG A 95 6.55 12.45 -10.70
C ARG A 95 7.00 11.50 -11.82
N LEU A 96 6.57 10.24 -11.76
CA LEU A 96 6.97 9.23 -12.74
C LEU A 96 6.48 9.56 -14.16
N SER A 97 5.35 10.25 -14.29
CA SER A 97 4.81 10.69 -15.58
C SER A 97 5.51 11.92 -16.18
N GLY A 98 6.32 12.63 -15.40
CA GLY A 98 6.89 13.92 -15.79
C GLY A 98 5.90 15.08 -15.77
N ILE A 99 4.68 14.89 -15.23
CA ILE A 99 3.73 16.00 -15.01
C ILE A 99 4.30 16.97 -13.97
N ILE A 100 4.92 16.39 -12.93
CA ILE A 100 5.67 17.13 -11.90
C ILE A 100 7.13 16.68 -11.97
N VAL A 101 8.05 17.63 -12.01
CA VAL A 101 9.50 17.39 -12.03
C VAL A 101 10.18 18.11 -10.87
N ASP A 102 11.42 17.74 -10.55
CA ASP A 102 12.17 18.38 -9.47
C ASP A 102 12.50 19.84 -9.79
N HIS A 103 12.58 20.67 -8.74
CA HIS A 103 13.03 22.05 -8.86
C HIS A 103 13.96 22.41 -7.69
N PRO A 104 15.15 23.00 -7.94
CA PRO A 104 16.15 23.23 -6.91
C PRO A 104 15.68 24.16 -5.77
N SER A 105 14.76 25.10 -6.05
CA SER A 105 14.26 26.05 -5.04
C SER A 105 12.89 25.72 -4.45
N ASN A 106 12.06 24.96 -5.16
CA ASN A 106 10.64 24.78 -4.82
C ASN A 106 10.29 23.31 -4.55
N LEU A 107 11.31 22.43 -4.50
CA LEU A 107 11.22 20.97 -4.50
C LEU A 107 10.64 20.38 -5.78
N VAL A 108 9.53 20.95 -6.28
CA VAL A 108 8.83 20.51 -7.48
C VAL A 108 8.37 21.67 -8.36
N THR A 109 8.25 21.41 -9.67
CA THR A 109 7.67 22.32 -10.67
C THR A 109 6.87 21.52 -11.70
N ILE A 110 6.12 22.22 -12.57
CA ILE A 110 5.43 21.60 -13.69
C ILE A 110 6.44 21.15 -14.76
N GLY A 111 6.26 19.94 -15.28
CA GLY A 111 7.12 19.41 -16.36
C GLY A 111 6.69 19.88 -17.75
N ASP A 112 7.29 19.28 -18.79
CA ASP A 112 7.00 19.60 -20.18
C ASP A 112 5.76 18.86 -20.70
N PHE A 113 4.66 19.59 -20.85
CA PHE A 113 3.38 19.10 -21.37
C PHE A 113 3.38 18.83 -22.88
N HIS A 114 4.42 19.23 -23.60
CA HIS A 114 4.60 18.87 -25.01
C HIS A 114 5.37 17.56 -25.19
N SER A 115 5.94 17.01 -24.10
CA SER A 115 6.65 15.74 -24.17
C SER A 115 5.68 14.58 -24.49
N PRO A 116 6.08 13.62 -25.36
CA PRO A 116 5.24 12.47 -25.71
C PRO A 116 4.82 11.61 -24.51
N ALA A 117 5.63 11.57 -23.44
CA ALA A 117 5.35 10.81 -22.22
C ALA A 117 4.25 11.46 -21.38
N VAL A 118 4.28 12.79 -21.20
CA VAL A 118 3.24 13.51 -20.45
C VAL A 118 1.92 13.46 -21.21
N ILE A 119 1.93 13.66 -22.54
CA ILE A 119 0.73 13.56 -23.37
C ILE A 119 0.08 12.18 -23.25
N LEU A 120 0.88 11.11 -23.37
CA LEU A 120 0.39 9.74 -23.24
C LEU A 120 -0.20 9.49 -21.84
N THR A 121 0.44 10.00 -20.79
CA THR A 121 -0.09 9.93 -19.41
C THR A 121 -1.44 10.64 -19.30
N LEU A 122 -1.58 11.84 -19.84
CA LEU A 122 -2.83 12.61 -19.78
C LEU A 122 -3.96 11.89 -20.52
N ILE A 123 -3.68 11.26 -21.67
CA ILE A 123 -4.64 10.41 -22.38
C ILE A 123 -5.08 9.25 -21.49
N GLY A 124 -4.13 8.52 -20.89
CA GLY A 124 -4.44 7.41 -19.98
C GLY A 124 -5.21 7.85 -18.73
N LEU A 125 -4.92 9.04 -18.19
CA LEU A 125 -5.61 9.62 -17.04
C LEU A 125 -7.05 9.99 -17.38
N ILE A 126 -7.27 10.67 -18.50
CA ILE A 126 -8.61 11.02 -18.99
C ILE A 126 -9.40 9.75 -19.28
N LEU A 127 -8.79 8.77 -19.94
CA LEU A 127 -9.44 7.51 -20.25
C LEU A 127 -9.85 6.75 -18.98
N ALA A 128 -8.95 6.65 -18.00
CA ALA A 128 -9.25 6.03 -16.70
C ALA A 128 -10.41 6.75 -16.01
N ALA A 129 -10.38 8.08 -15.96
CA ALA A 129 -11.44 8.90 -15.36
C ALA A 129 -12.79 8.68 -16.07
N VAL A 130 -12.81 8.68 -17.41
CA VAL A 130 -14.04 8.43 -18.19
C VAL A 130 -14.59 7.03 -17.91
N LEU A 131 -13.77 5.99 -17.95
CA LEU A 131 -14.19 4.62 -17.67
C LEU A 131 -14.73 4.47 -16.22
N MET A 132 -14.14 5.20 -15.27
CA MET A 132 -14.63 5.24 -13.90
C MET A 132 -15.96 5.97 -13.74
N VAL A 133 -16.15 7.11 -14.42
CA VAL A 133 -17.44 7.83 -14.45
C VAL A 133 -18.53 6.94 -15.05
N LEU A 134 -18.19 6.15 -16.07
CA LEU A 134 -19.06 5.15 -16.69
C LEU A 134 -19.24 3.88 -15.84
N ARG A 135 -18.59 3.80 -14.67
CA ARG A 135 -18.65 2.66 -13.73
C ARG A 135 -18.24 1.32 -14.36
N VAL A 136 -17.26 1.34 -15.26
CA VAL A 136 -16.73 0.13 -15.88
C VAL A 136 -15.84 -0.64 -14.89
N SER A 137 -16.16 -1.91 -14.66
CA SER A 137 -15.33 -2.79 -13.82
C SER A 137 -13.93 -2.96 -14.42
N GLY A 138 -12.89 -2.74 -13.62
CA GLY A 138 -11.51 -2.79 -14.10
C GLY A 138 -11.08 -1.57 -14.92
N ALA A 139 -11.76 -0.42 -14.78
CA ALA A 139 -11.45 0.83 -15.49
C ALA A 139 -9.95 1.19 -15.54
N LEU A 140 -9.24 1.05 -14.41
CA LEU A 140 -7.80 1.31 -14.34
C LEU A 140 -7.00 0.35 -15.23
N PHE A 141 -7.28 -0.95 -15.12
CA PHE A 141 -6.61 -1.99 -15.90
C PHE A 141 -6.90 -1.84 -17.41
N ILE A 142 -8.14 -1.56 -17.78
CA ILE A 142 -8.53 -1.32 -19.18
C ILE A 142 -7.82 -0.08 -19.71
N SER A 143 -7.77 1.01 -18.93
CA SER A 143 -7.06 2.22 -19.32
C SER A 143 -5.56 1.95 -19.56
N MET A 144 -4.92 1.15 -18.71
CA MET A 144 -3.53 0.74 -18.90
C MET A 144 -3.31 -0.05 -20.19
N ILE A 145 -4.21 -0.99 -20.52
CA ILE A 145 -4.13 -1.74 -21.79
C ILE A 145 -4.23 -0.79 -22.98
N VAL A 146 -5.23 0.09 -22.99
CA VAL A 146 -5.43 1.02 -24.11
C VAL A 146 -4.26 1.99 -24.24
N THR A 147 -3.77 2.52 -23.11
CA THR A 147 -2.59 3.39 -23.08
C THR A 147 -1.34 2.64 -23.56
N GLY A 148 -1.18 1.36 -23.21
CA GLY A 148 -0.12 0.50 -23.71
C GLY A 148 -0.20 0.25 -25.21
N ILE A 149 -1.40 0.06 -25.77
CA ILE A 149 -1.59 -0.04 -27.22
C ILE A 149 -1.17 1.25 -27.92
N ILE A 150 -1.55 2.42 -27.39
CA ILE A 150 -1.12 3.71 -27.91
C ILE A 150 0.41 3.85 -27.80
N ALA A 151 1.00 3.46 -26.67
CA ALA A 151 2.44 3.47 -26.45
C ALA A 151 3.19 2.61 -27.47
N PHE A 152 2.63 1.45 -27.84
CA PHE A 152 3.19 0.55 -28.83
C PHE A 152 3.19 1.20 -30.23
N PHE A 153 2.06 1.76 -30.66
CA PHE A 153 1.96 2.41 -31.98
C PHE A 153 2.75 3.72 -32.07
N THR A 154 2.97 4.40 -30.95
CA THR A 154 3.82 5.61 -30.88
C THR A 154 5.31 5.30 -30.74
N GLY A 155 5.69 4.02 -30.66
CA GLY A 155 7.08 3.57 -30.55
C GLY A 155 7.70 3.74 -29.16
N GLN A 156 6.92 4.15 -28.15
CA GLN A 156 7.37 4.29 -26.76
C GLN A 156 7.44 2.95 -26.02
N LEU A 157 6.62 1.97 -26.43
CA LEU A 157 6.61 0.62 -25.88
C LEU A 157 7.19 -0.37 -26.89
N LYS A 158 8.19 -1.14 -26.48
CA LYS A 158 8.72 -2.27 -27.23
C LYS A 158 8.53 -3.54 -26.41
N PHE A 159 7.94 -4.56 -27.02
CA PHE A 159 7.89 -5.89 -26.43
C PHE A 159 9.18 -6.63 -26.77
N GLU A 160 9.77 -7.28 -25.79
CA GLU A 160 10.78 -8.31 -26.05
C GLU A 160 10.15 -9.48 -26.82
N ASP A 161 10.94 -10.25 -27.57
CA ASP A 161 10.47 -11.33 -28.47
C ASP A 161 9.69 -12.45 -27.74
N LYS A 162 9.69 -12.48 -26.40
CA LYS A 162 8.99 -13.46 -25.59
C LYS A 162 7.77 -12.84 -24.92
N ILE A 163 6.57 -13.23 -25.35
CA ILE A 163 5.30 -12.85 -24.71
C ILE A 163 5.03 -13.68 -23.46
N VAL A 164 5.47 -14.94 -23.47
CA VAL A 164 5.27 -15.90 -22.38
C VAL A 164 6.64 -16.39 -21.92
N ALA A 165 6.86 -16.39 -20.61
CA ALA A 165 8.06 -16.95 -19.98
C ALA A 165 7.66 -17.84 -18.80
N MET A 166 8.51 -18.83 -18.51
CA MET A 166 8.36 -19.59 -17.27
C MET A 166 8.67 -18.65 -16.09
N PRO A 167 7.77 -18.51 -15.11
CA PRO A 167 8.06 -17.73 -13.92
C PRO A 167 9.26 -18.34 -13.20
N HIS A 168 10.22 -17.50 -12.82
CA HIS A 168 11.37 -17.89 -12.00
C HIS A 168 11.44 -16.97 -10.79
N LEU A 169 12.03 -17.47 -9.71
CA LEU A 169 12.32 -16.65 -8.54
C LEU A 169 13.50 -15.72 -8.86
N PRO A 170 13.52 -14.51 -8.29
CA PRO A 170 14.67 -13.62 -8.44
C PRO A 170 15.95 -14.30 -7.93
N GLU A 171 17.00 -14.35 -8.77
CA GLU A 171 18.28 -14.92 -8.37
C GLU A 171 18.92 -14.08 -7.24
N GLY A 172 19.39 -14.72 -6.18
CA GLY A 172 20.13 -14.06 -5.09
C GLY A 172 19.29 -13.35 -4.03
N ILE A 173 17.95 -13.30 -4.15
CA ILE A 173 17.08 -12.57 -3.19
C ILE A 173 16.46 -13.49 -2.14
N ILE A 174 16.68 -14.82 -2.21
CA ILE A 174 16.09 -15.74 -1.25
C ILE A 174 16.78 -15.60 0.11
N VAL A 175 16.11 -14.91 1.04
CA VAL A 175 16.57 -14.81 2.43
C VAL A 175 16.21 -16.11 3.13
N SER A 176 17.13 -17.07 3.07
CA SER A 176 16.93 -18.42 3.59
C SER A 176 17.30 -18.59 5.07
N ASN A 177 18.15 -17.70 5.61
CA ASN A 177 18.66 -17.81 6.98
C ASN A 177 18.31 -16.58 7.83
N PRO A 178 17.40 -16.70 8.82
CA PRO A 178 17.05 -15.58 9.71
C PRO A 178 18.23 -15.10 10.56
N ILE A 179 19.15 -15.98 10.96
CA ILE A 179 20.29 -15.57 11.80
C ILE A 179 21.19 -14.60 11.02
N ASN A 180 21.48 -14.92 9.76
CA ASN A 180 22.26 -14.04 8.88
C ASN A 180 21.52 -12.73 8.64
N ALA A 181 20.21 -12.79 8.38
CA ALA A 181 19.40 -11.58 8.17
C ALA A 181 19.44 -10.61 9.37
N PHE A 182 19.35 -11.13 10.60
CA PHE A 182 19.51 -10.29 11.80
C PHE A 182 20.94 -9.77 11.96
N SER A 183 21.95 -10.56 11.60
CA SER A 183 23.35 -10.11 11.59
C SER A 183 23.58 -8.97 10.60
N ASP A 184 23.07 -9.10 9.38
CA ASP A 184 23.17 -8.10 8.32
C ASP A 184 22.48 -6.79 8.74
N VAL A 185 21.32 -6.85 9.39
CA VAL A 185 20.65 -5.65 9.92
C VAL A 185 21.53 -4.92 10.93
N ILE A 186 22.26 -5.66 11.77
CA ILE A 186 23.17 -5.09 12.77
C ILE A 186 24.42 -4.52 12.09
N GLU A 187 25.04 -5.28 11.18
CA GLU A 187 26.28 -4.92 10.49
C GLU A 187 26.11 -3.71 9.57
N TYR A 188 25.02 -3.67 8.81
CA TYR A 188 24.70 -2.55 7.91
C TYR A 188 23.93 -1.42 8.60
N GLY A 189 23.66 -1.51 9.91
CA GLY A 189 22.97 -0.47 10.66
C GLY A 189 21.53 -0.20 10.19
N LEU A 190 20.82 -1.21 9.69
CA LEU A 190 19.50 -1.08 9.06
C LEU A 190 18.35 -0.91 10.07
N TYR A 191 18.63 -0.59 11.33
CA TYR A 191 17.63 -0.45 12.39
C TYR A 191 16.54 0.56 12.04
N GLY A 192 16.90 1.70 11.47
CA GLY A 192 15.94 2.73 11.05
C GLY A 192 15.01 2.26 9.93
N VAL A 193 15.52 1.44 8.99
CA VAL A 193 14.74 0.86 7.90
C VAL A 193 13.77 -0.20 8.43
N VAL A 194 14.26 -1.10 9.30
CA VAL A 194 13.43 -2.13 9.94
C VAL A 194 12.32 -1.49 10.77
N PHE A 195 12.67 -0.47 11.56
CA PHE A 195 11.71 0.28 12.37
C PHE A 195 10.68 1.01 11.51
N SER A 196 11.12 1.69 10.44
CA SER A 196 10.23 2.38 9.51
C SER A 196 9.23 1.42 8.86
N PHE A 197 9.69 0.29 8.31
CA PHE A 197 8.78 -0.71 7.73
C PHE A 197 7.85 -1.33 8.76
N LEU A 198 8.34 -1.59 9.99
CA LEU A 198 7.51 -2.14 11.06
C LEU A 198 6.36 -1.20 11.41
N LEU A 199 6.65 0.10 11.53
CA LEU A 199 5.62 1.11 11.80
C LEU A 199 4.61 1.20 10.66
N VAL A 200 5.08 1.30 9.42
CA VAL A 200 4.20 1.34 8.24
C VAL A 200 3.28 0.12 8.23
N LEU A 201 3.83 -1.08 8.43
CA LEU A 201 3.04 -2.31 8.52
C LEU A 201 2.03 -2.28 9.67
N LEU A 202 2.44 -1.83 10.85
CA LEU A 202 1.57 -1.77 12.02
C LEU A 202 0.38 -0.82 11.80
N PHE A 203 0.59 0.31 11.14
CA PHE A 203 -0.46 1.32 10.96
C PHE A 203 -1.31 1.12 9.71
N ASP A 204 -0.70 0.82 8.55
CA ASP A 204 -1.41 0.72 7.28
C ASP A 204 -2.21 -0.58 7.17
N THR A 205 -1.53 -1.73 7.28
CA THR A 205 -2.17 -3.05 7.11
C THR A 205 -3.26 -3.30 8.13
N THR A 206 -3.02 -2.87 9.37
CA THR A 206 -3.96 -3.07 10.48
C THR A 206 -5.21 -2.23 10.27
N GLY A 207 -5.08 -0.98 9.83
CA GLY A 207 -6.22 -0.12 9.50
C GLY A 207 -7.02 -0.64 8.31
N ALA A 208 -6.33 -1.00 7.22
CA ALA A 208 -6.96 -1.51 6.00
C ALA A 208 -7.70 -2.83 6.24
N LEU A 209 -7.07 -3.80 6.92
CA LEU A 209 -7.66 -5.10 7.21
C LEU A 209 -8.95 -4.95 8.04
N LEU A 210 -8.97 -4.06 9.02
CA LEU A 210 -10.17 -3.76 9.79
C LEU A 210 -11.28 -3.15 8.93
N GLY A 211 -10.93 -2.18 8.08
CA GLY A 211 -11.88 -1.54 7.16
C GLY A 211 -12.58 -2.59 6.29
N LEU A 212 -11.80 -3.53 5.73
CA LEU A 212 -12.31 -4.63 4.93
C LEU A 212 -13.18 -5.60 5.74
N ILE A 213 -12.77 -5.96 6.96
CA ILE A 213 -13.57 -6.84 7.85
C ILE A 213 -14.92 -6.20 8.18
N LYS A 214 -14.94 -4.88 8.46
CA LYS A 214 -16.16 -4.11 8.72
C LYS A 214 -17.06 -4.08 7.49
N GLN A 215 -16.50 -3.78 6.31
CA GLN A 215 -17.23 -3.75 5.05
C GLN A 215 -17.82 -5.11 4.68
N ALA A 216 -17.10 -6.20 4.94
CA ALA A 216 -17.56 -7.56 4.70
C ALA A 216 -18.67 -8.01 5.66
N GLY A 217 -19.00 -7.22 6.68
CA GLY A 217 -20.00 -7.56 7.69
C GLY A 217 -19.57 -8.74 8.59
N LEU A 218 -18.26 -8.89 8.80
CA LEU A 218 -17.67 -10.02 9.55
C LEU A 218 -17.41 -9.71 11.03
N ILE A 219 -17.87 -8.55 11.50
CA ILE A 219 -17.86 -8.14 12.91
C ILE A 219 -18.92 -8.98 13.66
N THR A 220 -18.52 -9.66 14.73
CA THR A 220 -19.34 -10.56 15.57
C THR A 220 -19.10 -10.29 17.06
N ASP A 221 -19.91 -10.82 17.98
CA ASP A 221 -19.70 -10.58 19.43
C ASP A 221 -18.33 -11.09 19.97
N ASN A 222 -17.60 -11.90 19.18
CA ASN A 222 -16.27 -12.42 19.46
C ASN A 222 -15.18 -11.85 18.51
N THR A 223 -15.41 -10.65 17.95
CA THR A 223 -14.55 -10.08 16.90
C THR A 223 -13.09 -9.94 17.33
N GLU A 224 -12.83 -9.63 18.61
CA GLU A 224 -11.46 -9.54 19.15
C GLU A 224 -10.65 -10.83 18.92
N LYS A 225 -11.22 -12.02 19.18
CA LYS A 225 -10.49 -13.29 18.93
C LYS A 225 -10.33 -13.61 17.44
N ARG A 226 -11.25 -13.13 16.59
CA ARG A 226 -11.19 -13.34 15.14
C ARG A 226 -10.20 -12.39 14.45
N PHE A 227 -10.05 -11.16 14.95
CA PHE A 227 -9.05 -10.22 14.47
C PHE A 227 -7.63 -10.78 14.62
N GLY A 228 -7.33 -11.45 15.73
CA GLY A 228 -6.01 -12.09 15.92
C GLY A 228 -5.66 -13.08 14.82
N LYS A 229 -6.61 -13.91 14.37
CA LYS A 229 -6.36 -14.87 13.27
C LYS A 229 -6.15 -14.18 11.92
N ALA A 230 -6.87 -13.09 11.66
CA ALA A 230 -6.68 -12.30 10.45
C ALA A 230 -5.31 -11.61 10.43
N PHE A 231 -4.88 -11.03 11.56
CA PHE A 231 -3.56 -10.44 11.72
C PHE A 231 -2.42 -11.45 11.58
N ILE A 232 -2.59 -12.66 12.11
CA ILE A 232 -1.60 -13.73 11.92
C ILE A 232 -1.53 -14.15 10.44
N ALA A 233 -2.65 -14.30 9.75
CA ALA A 233 -2.65 -14.65 8.32
C ALA A 233 -1.97 -13.57 7.45
N ASP A 234 -2.26 -12.30 7.72
CA ASP A 234 -1.63 -11.13 7.12
C ASP A 234 -0.10 -11.12 7.35
N ALA A 235 0.34 -11.33 8.60
CA ALA A 235 1.76 -11.35 8.92
C ALA A 235 2.51 -12.57 8.36
N ILE A 236 1.87 -13.75 8.30
CA ILE A 236 2.44 -14.93 7.64
C ILE A 236 2.62 -14.65 6.14
N GLY A 237 1.62 -14.04 5.50
CA GLY A 237 1.71 -13.61 4.10
C GLY A 237 2.89 -12.68 3.87
N GLY A 238 3.03 -11.64 4.71
CA GLY A 238 4.12 -10.66 4.60
C GLY A 238 5.50 -11.27 4.83
N THR A 239 5.64 -12.12 5.84
CA THR A 239 6.90 -12.78 6.18
C THR A 239 7.29 -13.83 5.15
N THR A 240 6.32 -14.56 4.61
CA THR A 240 6.60 -15.57 3.58
C THR A 240 6.95 -14.89 2.27
N GLY A 241 6.27 -13.80 1.93
CA GLY A 241 6.59 -13.00 0.77
C GLY A 241 8.02 -12.46 0.79
N SER A 242 8.47 -11.94 1.93
CA SER A 242 9.80 -11.34 2.05
C SER A 242 10.95 -12.34 1.89
N ILE A 243 10.73 -13.62 2.22
CA ILE A 243 11.69 -14.71 1.92
C ILE A 243 11.99 -14.77 0.42
N PHE A 244 11.00 -14.52 -0.43
CA PHE A 244 11.12 -14.58 -1.88
C PHE A 244 11.44 -13.22 -2.52
N GLY A 245 11.86 -12.22 -1.74
CA GLY A 245 12.23 -10.92 -2.28
C GLY A 245 11.05 -10.04 -2.69
N THR A 246 9.94 -10.12 -1.98
CA THR A 246 8.84 -9.17 -2.15
C THR A 246 8.82 -8.11 -1.05
N SER A 247 8.26 -6.94 -1.38
CA SER A 247 7.94 -5.92 -0.39
C SER A 247 6.97 -6.49 0.67
N PRO A 248 6.87 -5.88 1.87
CA PRO A 248 5.90 -6.33 2.85
C PRO A 248 4.49 -6.40 2.25
N THR A 249 3.83 -7.56 2.31
CA THR A 249 2.47 -7.70 1.80
C THR A 249 1.49 -7.05 2.76
N ALA A 250 0.45 -6.42 2.23
CA ALA A 250 -0.59 -5.76 3.00
C ALA A 250 -1.98 -6.23 2.58
N ALA A 251 -2.92 -6.23 3.52
CA ALA A 251 -4.34 -6.22 3.17
C ALA A 251 -4.67 -4.90 2.45
N THR A 252 -5.11 -4.96 1.19
CA THR A 252 -5.27 -3.77 0.35
C THR A 252 -6.73 -3.39 0.14
N ILE A 253 -6.99 -2.08 0.02
CA ILE A 253 -8.35 -1.54 -0.10
C ILE A 253 -9.04 -1.94 -1.42
N GLU A 254 -8.30 -2.36 -2.44
CA GLU A 254 -8.81 -2.89 -3.72
C GLU A 254 -9.70 -4.13 -3.52
N SER A 255 -9.47 -4.86 -2.43
CA SER A 255 -10.32 -5.99 -2.02
C SER A 255 -11.76 -5.55 -1.69
N SER A 256 -11.99 -4.26 -1.43
CA SER A 256 -13.33 -3.70 -1.19
C SER A 256 -14.28 -3.94 -2.36
N ALA A 257 -13.79 -3.91 -3.61
CA ALA A 257 -14.60 -4.18 -4.79
C ALA A 257 -15.05 -5.65 -4.86
N GLY A 258 -14.18 -6.58 -4.47
CA GLY A 258 -14.53 -8.00 -4.32
C GLY A 258 -15.56 -8.23 -3.22
N ILE A 259 -15.38 -7.56 -2.08
CA ILE A 259 -16.33 -7.62 -0.97
C ILE A 259 -17.70 -7.08 -1.39
N ALA A 260 -17.72 -5.97 -2.14
CA ALA A 260 -18.93 -5.39 -2.71
C ALA A 260 -19.61 -6.31 -3.74
N ALA A 261 -18.84 -7.08 -4.51
CA ALA A 261 -19.33 -8.14 -5.39
C ALA A 261 -19.83 -9.39 -4.61
N GLY A 262 -19.65 -9.41 -3.29
CA GLY A 262 -20.15 -10.43 -2.38
C GLY A 262 -19.13 -11.50 -1.97
N GLY A 263 -17.84 -11.26 -2.19
CA GLY A 263 -16.77 -12.10 -1.68
C GLY A 263 -16.67 -12.01 -0.17
N LYS A 264 -16.78 -13.14 0.52
CA LYS A 264 -16.77 -13.21 2.00
C LYS A 264 -15.92 -14.36 2.54
N THR A 265 -15.34 -15.18 1.67
CA THR A 265 -14.57 -16.36 2.09
C THR A 265 -13.20 -16.42 1.43
N GLY A 266 -12.36 -17.32 1.93
CA GLY A 266 -11.05 -17.59 1.34
C GLY A 266 -11.09 -18.11 -0.09
N LEU A 267 -12.26 -18.54 -0.60
CA LEU A 267 -12.41 -18.95 -2.00
C LEU A 267 -12.13 -17.78 -2.95
N THR A 268 -12.60 -16.57 -2.62
CA THR A 268 -12.25 -15.34 -3.33
C THR A 268 -10.72 -15.16 -3.40
N GLY A 269 -10.01 -15.37 -2.29
CA GLY A 269 -8.55 -15.29 -2.24
C GLY A 269 -7.85 -16.32 -3.12
N ILE A 270 -8.34 -17.56 -3.16
CA ILE A 270 -7.79 -18.62 -4.02
C ILE A 270 -7.94 -18.27 -5.50
N VAL A 271 -9.06 -17.66 -5.89
CA VAL A 271 -9.28 -17.20 -7.27
C VAL A 271 -8.27 -16.13 -7.64
N VAL A 272 -8.03 -15.17 -6.76
CA VAL A 272 -7.01 -14.12 -6.97
C VAL A 272 -5.62 -14.75 -7.11
N VAL A 273 -5.25 -15.69 -6.23
CA VAL A 273 -3.97 -16.41 -6.32
C VAL A 273 -3.84 -17.16 -7.65
N GLY A 274 -4.89 -17.87 -8.08
CA GLY A 274 -4.89 -18.59 -9.36
C GLY A 274 -4.70 -17.66 -10.55
N LEU A 275 -5.37 -16.51 -10.56
CA LEU A 275 -5.21 -15.49 -11.60
C LEU A 275 -3.81 -14.87 -11.56
N THR A 276 -3.26 -14.57 -10.38
CA THR A 276 -1.89 -14.06 -10.23
C THR A 276 -0.84 -15.07 -10.74
N ILE A 277 -1.03 -16.37 -10.49
CA ILE A 277 -0.16 -17.42 -11.03
C ILE A 277 -0.23 -17.43 -12.56
N ILE A 278 -1.42 -17.32 -13.15
CA ILE A 278 -1.57 -17.23 -14.62
C ILE A 278 -0.84 -15.99 -15.15
N THR A 279 -1.00 -14.84 -14.47
CA THR A 279 -0.34 -13.59 -14.83
C THR A 279 1.19 -13.66 -14.76
N ALA A 280 1.76 -14.47 -13.86
CA ALA A 280 3.20 -14.64 -13.75
C ALA A 280 3.85 -15.19 -15.04
N PHE A 281 3.13 -16.00 -15.83
CA PHE A 281 3.61 -16.49 -17.13
C PHE A 281 3.74 -15.37 -18.18
N PHE A 282 3.02 -14.28 -17.99
CA PHE A 282 3.08 -13.08 -18.82
C PHE A 282 4.02 -12.01 -18.24
N SER A 283 4.94 -12.39 -17.36
CA SER A 283 5.91 -11.49 -16.75
C SER A 283 6.72 -10.63 -17.74
N PRO A 284 7.12 -11.09 -18.95
CA PRO A 284 7.81 -10.22 -19.91
C PRO A 284 6.93 -9.07 -20.43
N VAL A 285 5.63 -9.36 -20.65
CA VAL A 285 4.65 -8.35 -21.07
C VAL A 285 4.45 -7.34 -19.95
N ILE A 286 4.32 -7.82 -18.71
CA ILE A 286 4.17 -6.95 -17.54
C ILE A 286 5.40 -6.05 -17.38
N ALA A 287 6.61 -6.61 -17.46
CA ALA A 287 7.86 -5.85 -17.39
C ALA A 287 7.96 -4.77 -18.48
N SER A 288 7.56 -5.12 -19.72
CA SER A 288 7.51 -4.16 -20.83
C SER A 288 6.54 -3.01 -20.52
N LEU A 289 5.33 -3.32 -20.02
CA LEU A 289 4.35 -2.30 -19.62
C LEU A 289 4.84 -1.44 -18.44
N SER A 290 5.49 -2.05 -17.45
CA SER A 290 6.07 -1.37 -16.28
C SER A 290 7.19 -0.40 -16.64
N SER A 291 7.94 -0.70 -17.70
CA SER A 291 9.06 0.15 -18.15
C SER A 291 8.58 1.56 -18.55
N VAL A 292 7.38 1.67 -19.12
CA VAL A 292 6.81 2.94 -19.59
C VAL A 292 5.96 3.57 -18.48
N ALA A 293 6.49 4.60 -17.81
CA ALA A 293 5.79 5.28 -16.71
C ALA A 293 4.42 5.85 -17.11
N ALA A 294 4.28 6.30 -18.36
CA ALA A 294 3.05 6.89 -18.87
C ALA A 294 1.87 5.90 -18.90
N ILE A 295 2.13 4.58 -18.90
CA ILE A 295 1.10 3.54 -18.82
C ILE A 295 0.60 3.38 -17.39
N THR A 296 1.50 3.44 -16.40
CA THR A 296 1.22 3.09 -15.00
C THR A 296 0.82 4.29 -14.14
N ALA A 297 1.38 5.46 -14.40
CA ALA A 297 1.14 6.69 -13.64
C ALA A 297 -0.35 7.10 -13.52
N PRO A 298 -1.19 7.00 -14.56
CA PRO A 298 -2.61 7.32 -14.46
C PRO A 298 -3.34 6.57 -13.33
N SER A 299 -3.05 5.27 -13.19
CA SER A 299 -3.67 4.44 -12.16
C SER A 299 -3.26 4.88 -10.76
N LEU A 300 -2.00 5.28 -10.55
CA LEU A 300 -1.54 5.80 -9.25
C LEU A 300 -2.22 7.12 -8.88
N ILE A 301 -2.34 8.04 -9.83
CA ILE A 301 -2.99 9.34 -9.64
C ILE A 301 -4.44 9.13 -9.21
N ILE A 302 -5.16 8.26 -9.93
CA ILE A 302 -6.57 7.98 -9.65
C ILE A 302 -6.73 7.24 -8.31
N VAL A 303 -5.98 6.17 -8.06
CA VAL A 303 -6.07 5.42 -6.79
C VAL A 303 -5.76 6.33 -5.60
N GLY A 304 -4.69 7.12 -5.70
CA GLY A 304 -4.35 8.07 -4.65
C GLY A 304 -5.47 9.07 -4.39
N SER A 305 -6.16 9.55 -5.43
CA SER A 305 -7.33 10.42 -5.28
C SER A 305 -8.52 9.73 -4.59
N LEU A 306 -8.72 8.43 -4.81
CA LEU A 306 -9.76 7.66 -4.12
C LEU A 306 -9.43 7.47 -2.64
N MET A 307 -8.18 7.18 -2.31
CA MET A 307 -7.72 7.02 -0.93
C MET A 307 -7.77 8.34 -0.14
N ALA A 308 -7.55 9.47 -0.81
CA ALA A 308 -7.66 10.80 -0.22
C ALA A 308 -9.08 11.13 0.30
N GLN A 309 -10.12 10.37 -0.10
CA GLN A 309 -11.47 10.53 0.45
C GLN A 309 -11.54 10.34 1.98
N SER A 310 -10.63 9.54 2.55
CA SER A 310 -10.53 9.33 4.00
C SER A 310 -10.26 10.62 4.79
N ILE A 311 -9.65 11.63 4.17
CA ILE A 311 -9.36 12.95 4.78
C ILE A 311 -10.67 13.67 5.18
N ARG A 312 -11.78 13.38 4.49
CA ARG A 312 -13.10 13.93 4.82
C ARG A 312 -13.58 13.50 6.20
N ASP A 313 -13.17 12.32 6.67
CA ASP A 313 -13.64 11.74 7.92
C ASP A 313 -12.79 12.22 9.14
N ILE A 314 -11.82 13.11 8.92
CA ILE A 314 -11.07 13.78 9.99
C ILE A 314 -11.97 14.85 10.67
N ASN A 315 -11.93 14.91 12.00
CA ASN A 315 -12.65 15.96 12.73
C ASN A 315 -11.92 17.31 12.64
N TRP A 316 -12.24 18.09 11.61
CA TRP A 316 -11.64 19.41 11.36
C TRP A 316 -12.06 20.51 12.34
N ASN A 317 -13.10 20.29 13.15
CA ASN A 317 -13.59 21.29 14.10
C ASN A 317 -12.69 21.40 15.34
N GLU A 318 -11.96 20.34 15.68
CA GLU A 318 -11.10 20.28 16.86
C GLU A 318 -9.64 20.43 16.42
N PHE A 319 -9.03 21.58 16.71
CA PHE A 319 -7.69 21.91 16.22
C PHE A 319 -6.62 20.91 16.69
N GLU A 320 -6.75 20.36 17.89
CA GLU A 320 -5.81 19.37 18.42
C GLU A 320 -5.89 18.00 17.73
N ASP A 321 -6.97 17.74 16.98
CA ASP A 321 -7.10 16.55 16.13
C ASP A 321 -6.71 16.90 14.68
N ALA A 322 -7.12 18.07 14.20
CA ALA A 322 -6.94 18.52 12.82
C ALA A 322 -5.47 18.82 12.46
N LEU A 323 -4.73 19.55 13.31
CA LEU A 323 -3.35 19.92 13.01
C LEU A 323 -2.42 18.70 12.91
N PRO A 324 -2.41 17.75 13.87
CA PRO A 324 -1.60 16.54 13.73
C PRO A 324 -1.99 15.71 12.50
N ALA A 325 -3.29 15.57 12.23
CA ALA A 325 -3.78 14.86 11.05
C ALA A 325 -3.29 15.52 9.75
N PHE A 326 -3.36 16.86 9.65
CA PHE A 326 -2.81 17.63 8.54
C PHE A 326 -1.31 17.39 8.33
N LEU A 327 -0.53 17.43 9.41
CA LEU A 327 0.91 17.18 9.35
C LEU A 327 1.24 15.76 8.88
N ILE A 328 0.43 14.76 9.22
CA ILE A 328 0.61 13.40 8.71
C ILE A 328 0.38 13.36 7.20
N PHE A 329 -0.81 13.75 6.73
CA PHE A 329 -1.14 13.50 5.33
C PHE A 329 -0.37 14.40 4.36
N VAL A 330 0.09 15.57 4.79
CA VAL A 330 1.01 16.43 4.01
C VAL A 330 2.47 15.97 4.17
N GLY A 331 2.86 15.55 5.38
CA GLY A 331 4.22 15.10 5.65
C GLY A 331 4.60 13.88 4.82
N ILE A 332 3.75 12.86 4.77
CA ILE A 332 4.01 11.60 4.04
C ILE A 332 4.52 11.84 2.60
N PRO A 333 3.80 12.58 1.71
CA PRO A 333 4.28 12.82 0.36
C PRO A 333 5.50 13.74 0.29
N LEU A 334 5.56 14.79 1.12
CA LEU A 334 6.65 15.78 1.06
C LEU A 334 7.99 15.22 1.56
N THR A 335 7.95 14.33 2.54
CA THR A 335 9.17 13.66 3.03
C THR A 335 9.50 12.40 2.24
N SER A 336 8.67 12.01 1.27
CA SER A 336 8.76 10.73 0.54
C SER A 336 8.94 9.52 1.47
N SER A 337 8.38 9.60 2.67
CA SER A 337 8.53 8.60 3.73
C SER A 337 7.28 8.57 4.58
N ILE A 338 6.58 7.44 4.54
CA ILE A 338 5.36 7.21 5.32
C ILE A 338 5.69 7.31 6.81
N ALA A 339 6.78 6.69 7.25
CA ALA A 339 7.21 6.70 8.64
C ALA A 339 7.47 8.13 9.16
N ASN A 340 8.15 8.97 8.38
CA ASN A 340 8.45 10.35 8.78
C ASN A 340 7.18 11.21 8.85
N GLY A 341 6.26 11.06 7.89
CA GLY A 341 4.98 11.77 7.95
C GLY A 341 4.14 11.38 9.17
N ILE A 342 4.05 10.08 9.49
CA ILE A 342 3.39 9.59 10.72
C ILE A 342 4.06 10.17 11.96
N ALA A 343 5.40 10.15 11.99
CA ALA A 343 6.20 10.63 13.13
C ALA A 343 5.87 12.07 13.50
N ILE A 344 5.81 12.98 12.52
CA ILE A 344 5.55 14.40 12.75
C ILE A 344 4.17 14.60 13.42
N GLY A 345 3.12 13.94 12.94
CA GLY A 345 1.80 14.07 13.56
C GLY A 345 1.72 13.42 14.94
N PHE A 346 2.32 12.25 15.14
CA PHE A 346 2.34 11.56 16.42
C PHE A 346 3.18 12.29 17.48
N LEU A 347 4.13 13.12 17.06
CA LEU A 347 4.84 14.04 17.96
C LEU A 347 3.94 15.17 18.46
N VAL A 348 3.14 15.74 17.56
CA VAL A 348 2.33 16.92 17.86
C VAL A 348 1.03 16.56 18.61
N TYR A 349 0.40 15.42 18.30
CA TYR A 349 -0.92 15.07 18.84
C TYR A 349 -0.98 15.02 20.38
N PRO A 350 -0.12 14.25 21.09
CA PRO A 350 -0.23 14.19 22.55
C PRO A 350 0.13 15.52 23.23
N VAL A 351 1.06 16.30 22.64
CA VAL A 351 1.40 17.64 23.14
C VAL A 351 0.17 18.54 23.12
N LEU A 352 -0.57 18.59 22.02
CA LEU A 352 -1.78 19.41 21.93
C LEU A 352 -2.89 18.93 22.88
N LYS A 353 -3.06 17.61 23.03
CA LYS A 353 -4.04 17.06 24.00
C LYS A 353 -3.67 17.39 25.44
N ILE A 354 -2.38 17.36 25.81
CA ILE A 354 -1.92 17.81 27.13
C ILE A 354 -2.27 19.29 27.34
N VAL A 355 -1.94 20.16 26.37
CA VAL A 355 -2.22 21.61 26.47
C VAL A 355 -3.72 21.89 26.62
N LYS A 356 -4.58 21.11 25.97
CA LYS A 356 -6.05 21.23 26.12
C LYS A 356 -6.59 20.67 27.44
N GLY A 357 -5.74 20.10 28.29
CA GLY A 357 -6.17 19.43 29.53
C GLY A 357 -6.78 18.04 29.31
N LYS A 358 -6.70 17.50 28.08
CA LYS A 358 -7.21 16.17 27.68
C LYS A 358 -6.10 15.13 27.56
N GLY A 359 -4.92 15.36 28.15
CA GLY A 359 -3.78 14.44 28.08
C GLY A 359 -4.09 13.04 28.62
N MET A 360 -5.00 12.94 29.60
CA MET A 360 -5.43 11.66 30.18
C MET A 360 -6.34 10.83 29.24
N GLU A 361 -6.96 11.45 28.23
CA GLU A 361 -7.75 10.75 27.20
C GLU A 361 -6.84 10.04 26.17
N VAL A 362 -5.57 10.46 26.07
CA VAL A 362 -4.62 9.87 25.12
C VAL A 362 -4.11 8.55 25.67
N HIS A 363 -4.23 7.50 24.86
CA HIS A 363 -3.78 6.18 25.23
C HIS A 363 -2.26 6.15 25.50
N PRO A 364 -1.76 5.47 26.56
CA PRO A 364 -0.34 5.44 26.92
C PRO A 364 0.61 5.04 25.79
N LEU A 365 0.17 4.14 24.90
CA LEU A 365 0.92 3.73 23.71
C LEU A 365 1.27 4.90 22.79
N LEU A 366 0.42 5.93 22.68
CA LEU A 366 0.73 7.09 21.85
C LEU A 366 1.91 7.89 22.40
N TYR A 367 1.99 8.04 23.72
CA TYR A 367 3.15 8.69 24.35
C TYR A 367 4.45 7.91 24.12
N LEU A 368 4.38 6.57 24.18
CA LEU A 368 5.51 5.72 23.82
C LEU A 368 5.93 5.96 22.36
N PHE A 369 4.96 5.99 21.43
CA PHE A 369 5.26 6.27 20.03
C PHE A 369 5.80 7.68 19.80
N THR A 370 5.29 8.69 20.49
CA THR A 370 5.86 10.06 20.46
C THR A 370 7.33 10.05 20.81
N ILE A 371 7.74 9.34 21.86
CA ILE A 371 9.15 9.22 22.25
C ILE A 371 9.95 8.49 21.16
N LEU A 372 9.46 7.34 20.70
CA LEU A 372 10.14 6.54 19.67
C LEU A 372 10.29 7.30 18.34
N PHE A 373 9.25 8.02 17.92
CA PHE A 373 9.27 8.85 16.71
C PHE A 373 10.17 10.08 16.87
N GLY A 374 10.23 10.65 18.08
CA GLY A 374 11.20 11.69 18.40
C GLY A 374 12.63 11.16 18.24
N CYS A 375 12.93 10.00 18.83
CA CYS A 375 14.22 9.36 18.64
C CYS A 375 14.53 9.09 17.16
N HIS A 376 13.58 8.54 16.39
CA HIS A 376 13.77 8.26 14.95
C HIS A 376 13.99 9.51 14.09
N LEU A 377 13.39 10.66 14.43
CA LEU A 377 13.56 11.89 13.67
C LEU A 377 14.83 12.68 14.03
N PHE A 378 15.35 12.50 15.26
CA PHE A 378 16.47 13.29 15.79
C PHE A 378 17.78 12.51 15.97
N LEU A 379 17.76 11.18 15.82
CA LEU A 379 18.94 10.31 15.77
C LEU A 379 19.10 9.76 14.36
#